data_AF-A0A0N4VGV1-F1
#
_entry.id   AF-A0A0N4VGV1-F1
#
_cell.length_a   1.000
_cell.length_b   1.000
_cell.length_c   1.000
_cell.angle_alpha   90.00
_cell.angle_beta   90.00
_cell.angle_gamma   90.00
#
_symmetry.space_group_name_H-M   'P 1'
#
loop_
_entity.id
_entity.type
_entity.pdbx_description
1 polymer ?
#
loop_
_entity_poly.entity_id
_entity_poly.type
_entity_poly.pdbx_seq_one_letter_code
_entity_poly.pdbx_strand_id
1 'polypeptide(L)'
;MRPSKYGRHPKFLTIVTHGGWASVMEALTHGKPMILVPLFADQYRNARIMHSKNIGIILDKKNLTARKIKLAIQTILDNKMYDLYPLSSLSKKFSG
;
A
#
# COMPACT_ATOMS: atom_id res chain seq x y z
N MET A 1 -5.65 -0.43 -17.29
CA MET A 1 -6.52 -0.36 -16.10
C MET A 1 -6.92 1.09 -15.88
N ARG A 2 -8.21 1.42 -15.73
CA ARG A 2 -8.62 2.77 -15.29
C ARG A 2 -8.54 2.83 -13.75
N PRO A 3 -7.88 3.83 -13.14
CA PRO A 3 -7.85 3.97 -11.69
C PRO A 3 -9.27 4.14 -11.12
N SER A 4 -9.54 3.63 -9.92
CA SER A 4 -10.86 3.80 -9.32
C SER A 4 -11.12 5.28 -9.01
N LYS A 5 -12.40 5.66 -9.01
CA LYS A 5 -12.83 7.00 -8.59
C LYS A 5 -12.48 7.31 -7.13
N TYR A 6 -12.31 6.28 -6.30
CA TYR A 6 -12.07 6.42 -4.86
C TYR A 6 -10.65 6.91 -4.57
N GLY A 7 -9.65 6.48 -5.35
CA GLY A 7 -8.26 6.90 -5.20
C GLY A 7 -8.02 8.41 -5.34
N ARG A 8 -8.95 9.11 -6.00
CA ARG A 8 -8.91 10.57 -6.20
C ARG A 8 -9.57 11.37 -5.09
N HIS A 9 -10.26 10.73 -4.15
CA HIS A 9 -10.96 11.43 -3.10
C HIS A 9 -9.95 11.99 -2.07
N PRO A 10 -10.09 13.24 -1.59
CA PRO A 10 -9.13 13.85 -0.66
C PRO A 10 -9.00 13.08 0.67
N LYS A 11 -10.07 12.37 1.08
CA LYS A 11 -10.08 11.51 2.27
C LYS A 11 -9.61 10.06 2.00
N PHE A 12 -9.14 9.75 0.79
CA PHE A 12 -8.57 8.44 0.51
C PHE A 12 -7.18 8.33 1.14
N LEU A 13 -7.10 7.50 2.16
CA LEU A 13 -5.92 7.33 3.00
C LEU A 13 -5.03 6.19 2.50
N THR A 14 -5.61 5.00 2.37
CA THR A 14 -4.90 3.76 2.07
C THR A 14 -5.85 2.75 1.46
N ILE A 15 -5.29 1.68 0.88
CA ILE A 15 -6.02 0.51 0.39
C ILE A 15 -5.57 -0.73 1.15
N VAL A 16 -6.51 -1.58 1.54
CA VAL A 16 -6.23 -2.95 1.99
C VAL A 16 -6.39 -3.88 0.79
N THR A 17 -5.31 -4.55 0.38
CA THR A 17 -5.31 -5.38 -0.84
C THR A 17 -4.48 -6.64 -0.63
N HIS A 18 -4.76 -7.66 -1.44
CA HIS A 18 -3.92 -8.86 -1.48
C HIS A 18 -2.56 -8.61 -2.16
N GLY A 19 -2.33 -7.46 -2.80
CA GLY A 19 -1.06 -7.16 -3.48
C GLY A 19 -0.99 -7.63 -4.93
N GLY A 20 -2.14 -7.83 -5.57
CA GLY A 20 -2.21 -7.99 -7.02
C GLY A 20 -1.73 -6.73 -7.73
N TRP A 21 -1.05 -6.90 -8.87
CA TRP A 21 -0.37 -5.82 -9.57
C TRP A 21 -1.28 -4.62 -9.88
N ALA A 22 -2.52 -4.91 -10.29
CA ALA A 22 -3.59 -3.93 -10.50
C ALA A 22 -3.79 -2.97 -9.31
N SER A 23 -3.99 -3.51 -8.10
CA SER A 23 -4.21 -2.70 -6.89
C SER A 23 -2.94 -1.96 -6.45
N VAL A 24 -1.77 -2.59 -6.62
CA VAL A 24 -0.49 -1.96 -6.36
C VAL A 24 -0.33 -0.72 -7.24
N MET A 25 -0.56 -0.86 -8.55
CA MET A 25 -0.47 0.25 -9.49
C MET A 25 -1.48 1.36 -9.18
N GLU A 26 -2.69 1.02 -8.72
CA GLU A 26 -3.68 2.02 -8.31
C GLU A 26 -3.18 2.87 -7.13
N ALA A 27 -2.69 2.22 -6.06
CA ALA A 27 -2.17 2.93 -4.90
C ALA A 27 -0.95 3.79 -5.25
N LEU A 28 -0.04 3.27 -6.09
CA LEU A 28 1.11 4.02 -6.59
C LEU A 28 0.69 5.22 -7.44
N THR A 29 -0.31 5.07 -8.32
CA THR A 29 -0.85 6.17 -9.16
C THR A 29 -1.35 7.33 -8.31
N HIS A 30 -1.89 7.05 -7.12
CA HIS A 30 -2.41 8.05 -6.20
C HIS A 30 -1.42 8.48 -5.11
N GLY A 31 -0.18 7.96 -5.13
CA GLY A 31 0.83 8.26 -4.12
C GLY A 31 0.42 7.82 -2.70
N LYS A 32 -0.36 6.74 -2.58
CA LYS A 32 -0.90 6.30 -1.29
C LYS A 32 -0.18 5.04 -0.78
N PRO A 33 0.09 4.96 0.53
CA PRO A 33 0.56 3.71 1.14
C PRO A 33 -0.53 2.65 1.10
N MET A 34 -0.16 1.39 1.23
CA MET A 34 -1.08 0.25 1.18
C MET A 34 -0.87 -0.76 2.32
N ILE A 35 -1.95 -1.40 2.74
CA ILE A 35 -1.92 -2.55 3.64
C ILE A 35 -2.05 -3.80 2.79
N LEU A 36 -1.03 -4.64 2.80
CA LEU A 36 -0.90 -5.82 1.96
C LEU A 36 -1.22 -7.06 2.79
N VAL A 37 -2.17 -7.87 2.31
CA VAL A 37 -2.52 -9.18 2.88
C VAL A 37 -2.33 -10.25 1.81
N PRO A 38 -1.07 -10.63 1.49
CA PRO A 38 -0.79 -11.56 0.40
C PRO A 38 -1.51 -12.89 0.62
N LEU A 39 -2.19 -13.36 -0.42
CA LEU A 39 -2.89 -14.64 -0.37
C LEU A 39 -2.02 -15.73 -0.99
N PHE A 40 -1.52 -15.53 -2.21
CA PHE A 40 -0.83 -16.56 -3.00
C PHE A 40 0.23 -15.99 -3.95
N ALA A 41 1.20 -16.82 -4.33
CA ALA A 41 2.12 -16.62 -5.46
C ALA A 41 2.84 -15.24 -5.51
N ASP A 42 2.72 -14.53 -6.62
CA ASP A 42 3.40 -13.27 -6.95
C ASP A 42 3.06 -12.12 -5.98
N GLN A 43 1.91 -12.20 -5.32
CA GLN A 43 1.44 -11.24 -4.34
C GLN A 43 2.43 -11.05 -3.18
N TYR A 44 3.10 -12.13 -2.74
CA TYR A 44 4.12 -12.05 -1.71
C TYR A 44 5.35 -11.25 -2.17
N ARG A 45 5.76 -11.44 -3.44
CA ARG A 45 6.87 -10.68 -4.03
C ARG A 45 6.51 -9.20 -4.12
N ASN A 46 5.32 -8.88 -4.63
CA ASN A 46 4.85 -7.50 -4.73
C ASN A 46 4.81 -6.84 -3.35
N ALA A 47 4.25 -7.54 -2.35
CA ALA A 47 4.17 -7.02 -1.00
C ALA A 47 5.54 -6.74 -0.38
N ARG A 48 6.52 -7.65 -0.58
CA ARG A 48 7.90 -7.44 -0.11
C ARG A 48 8.58 -6.23 -0.76
N ILE A 49 8.36 -6.00 -2.06
CA ILE A 49 8.90 -4.82 -2.76
C ILE A 49 8.24 -3.54 -2.21
N MET A 50 6.92 -3.52 -2.04
CA MET A 50 6.24 -2.35 -1.49
C MET A 50 6.68 -2.04 -0.06
N HIS A 51 6.85 -3.08 0.76
CA HIS A 51 7.37 -2.95 2.12
C HIS A 51 8.80 -2.41 2.13
N SER A 52 9.71 -2.94 1.30
CA SER A 52 11.11 -2.48 1.27
C SER A 52 11.27 -1.04 0.81
N LYS A 53 10.31 -0.50 0.05
CA LYS A 53 10.28 0.92 -0.38
C LYS A 53 9.55 1.83 0.62
N ASN A 54 9.08 1.28 1.74
CA ASN A 54 8.25 1.96 2.74
C ASN A 54 6.94 2.51 2.15
N ILE A 55 6.31 1.72 1.28
CA ILE A 55 5.05 2.07 0.59
C ILE A 55 3.92 1.13 1.04
N GLY A 56 4.22 0.11 1.83
CA GLY A 56 3.15 -0.69 2.43
C GLY A 56 3.54 -1.46 3.69
N ILE A 57 2.50 -1.83 4.44
CA ILE A 57 2.58 -2.68 5.63
C ILE A 57 2.08 -4.07 5.22
N ILE A 58 2.82 -5.12 5.56
CA ILE A 58 2.41 -6.49 5.30
C ILE A 58 1.72 -7.05 6.55
N LEU A 59 0.50 -7.58 6.38
CA LEU A 59 -0.18 -8.35 7.40
C LEU A 59 -0.30 -9.81 6.95
N ASP A 60 -0.05 -10.73 7.89
CA ASP A 60 -0.22 -12.15 7.67
C ASP A 60 -1.71 -12.53 7.67
N LYS A 61 -2.17 -13.15 6.58
CA LYS A 61 -3.53 -13.65 6.44
C LYS A 61 -3.92 -14.65 7.52
N LYS A 62 -2.99 -15.47 8.00
CA LYS A 62 -3.27 -16.53 9.00
C LYS A 62 -3.63 -15.96 10.36
N ASN A 63 -3.15 -14.75 10.65
CA ASN A 63 -3.30 -14.11 11.95
C ASN A 63 -3.96 -12.73 11.82
N LEU A 64 -4.77 -12.52 10.79
CA LEU A 64 -5.41 -11.23 10.51
C LEU A 64 -6.57 -11.00 11.47
N THR A 65 -6.59 -9.84 12.12
CA THR A 65 -7.67 -9.43 13.02
C THR A 65 -8.04 -7.98 12.78
N ALA A 66 -9.25 -7.59 13.15
CA ALA A 66 -9.68 -6.19 13.10
C ALA A 66 -8.72 -5.27 13.88
N ARG A 67 -8.18 -5.75 15.01
CA ARG A 67 -7.17 -5.03 15.79
C ARG A 67 -5.89 -4.78 14.99
N LYS A 68 -5.38 -5.77 14.26
CA LYS A 68 -4.17 -5.60 13.43
C LYS A 68 -4.39 -4.65 12.27
N ILE A 69 -5.56 -4.70 11.63
CA ILE A 69 -5.92 -3.76 10.58
C ILE A 69 -5.99 -2.34 11.15
N LYS A 70 -6.67 -2.15 12.28
CA LYS A 70 -6.75 -0.86 12.98
C LYS A 70 -5.35 -0.31 13.32
N LEU A 71 -4.49 -1.16 13.86
CA LEU A 71 -3.10 -0.77 14.16
C LEU A 71 -2.33 -0.39 12.90
N ALA A 72 -2.46 -1.14 11.80
CA ALA A 72 -1.80 -0.81 10.54
C ALA A 72 -2.28 0.54 9.96
N ILE A 73 -3.58 0.83 10.06
CA ILE A 73 -4.14 2.14 9.66
C ILE A 73 -3.56 3.25 10.55
N GLN A 74 -3.52 3.03 11.87
CA GLN A 74 -2.96 3.99 12.82
C GLN A 74 -1.47 4.25 12.54
N THR A 75 -0.69 3.20 12.25
CA THR A 75 0.72 3.32 11.85
C THR A 75 0.87 4.18 10.59
N ILE A 76 -0.01 4.04 9.60
CA ILE A 76 0.01 4.87 8.40
C ILE A 76 -0.29 6.33 8.72
N LEU A 77 -1.21 6.60 9.65
CA LEU A 77 -1.60 7.96 10.04
C LEU A 77 -0.52 8.68 10.87
N ASP A 78 0.17 7.94 11.75
CA ASP A 78 1.08 8.54 12.73
C ASP A 78 2.53 8.60 12.24
N ASN A 79 2.89 7.80 11.24
CA ASN A 79 4.28 7.67 10.79
C ASN A 79 4.52 8.42 9.47
N LYS A 80 5.29 9.51 9.56
CA LYS A 80 5.73 10.33 8.42
C LYS A 80 6.49 9.57 7.33
N MET A 81 7.00 8.37 7.63
CA MET A 81 7.60 7.49 6.62
C MET A 81 6.61 7.12 5.50
N TYR A 82 5.31 7.04 5.82
CA TYR A 82 4.24 6.75 4.87
C TYR A 82 3.62 8.01 4.25
N ASP A 83 4.11 9.20 4.60
CA ASP A 83 3.80 10.44 3.90
C ASP A 83 4.46 10.39 2.51
N LEU A 84 3.75 9.81 1.55
CA LEU A 84 4.20 9.75 0.16
C LEU A 84 3.60 10.90 -0.64
N TYR A 85 4.52 11.66 -1.22
CA TYR A 85 4.30 12.79 -2.12
C TYR A 85 4.28 12.30 -3.59
N PRO A 86 3.89 13.15 -4.57
CA PRO A 86 3.43 12.79 -5.91
C PRO A 86 4.25 11.74 -6.67
N LEU A 87 3.71 11.23 -7.79
CA LEU A 87 4.39 10.27 -8.68
C LEU A 87 5.87 10.59 -8.99
N SER A 88 6.26 11.86 -8.97
CA SER A 88 7.66 12.32 -9.09
C SER A 88 8.59 11.89 -7.95
N SER A 89 8.08 11.68 -6.74
CA SER A 89 8.81 11.15 -5.59
C SER A 89 8.89 9.62 -5.61
N LEU A 90 7.93 8.97 -6.27
CA LEU A 90 7.89 7.52 -6.45
C LEU A 90 8.96 7.04 -7.44
N SER A 91 9.18 7.75 -8.55
CA SER A 91 10.23 7.39 -9.53
C SER A 91 11.58 7.20 -8.84
N LYS A 92 12.01 8.16 -8.00
CA LYS A 92 13.26 8.08 -7.22
C LYS A 92 13.36 6.83 -6.34
N LYS A 93 12.25 6.36 -5.75
CA LYS A 93 12.24 5.16 -4.90
C LYS A 93 12.35 3.86 -5.72
N PHE A 94 11.91 3.84 -6.98
CA PHE A 94 11.95 2.68 -7.86
C PHE A 94 13.15 2.66 -8.84
N SER A 95 13.93 3.75 -8.93
CA SER A 95 15.13 3.87 -9.79
C SER A 95 16.43 3.28 -9.22
N GLY A 96 16.36 2.35 -8.27
CA GLY A 96 17.53 1.74 -7.63
C GLY A 96 17.36 0.24 -7.48
#